data_AF-A0A7J7CSB2-F1
#
_entry.id   AF-A0A7J7CSB2-F1
#
_cell.length_a   1.000
_cell.length_b   1.000
_cell.length_c   1.000
_cell.angle_alpha   90.00
_cell.angle_beta   90.00
_cell.angle_gamma   90.00
#
_symmetry.space_group_name_H-M   'P 1'
#
loop_
_entity.id
_entity.type
_entity.pdbx_description
1 polymer ?
#
loop_
_entity_poly.entity_id
_entity_poly.type
_entity_poly.pdbx_seq_one_letter_code
_entity_poly.pdbx_strand_id
1 'polypeptide(L)'
;MKTLSQSMEGLNPTKLEYYEDVWKLQSKATLLFFFKGDDGRRALILDSTIFHPQGGGQPADTGFITIVDLNLKFTVQDVRSKDGIVFHYGFIEGAPEESESKFEVGKEVLLNVDESRRKLNSRLHSAGHLLDACMQHVGLAHMEPGKGYHFPDGPFVEYKGTVPQNELLRKQNELELEANALISKGGKVSYFYIFTLTEFLSLHIRYRRCHFFISGFCCCVAV
;
A
#
# COMPACT_ATOMS: atom_id res chain seq x y z
N MET A 1 -5.11 -22.08 -26.79
CA MET A 1 -4.39 -21.39 -25.69
C MET A 1 -5.39 -21.13 -24.59
N LYS A 2 -5.08 -21.45 -23.33
CA LYS A 2 -5.91 -21.04 -22.18
C LYS A 2 -5.80 -19.53 -22.01
N THR A 3 -6.91 -18.85 -21.71
CA THR A 3 -6.88 -17.43 -21.35
C THR A 3 -6.15 -17.25 -20.00
N LEU A 4 -5.60 -16.06 -19.74
CA LEU A 4 -5.03 -15.69 -18.43
C LEU A 4 -5.95 -16.09 -17.26
N SER A 5 -7.25 -15.82 -17.41
CA SER A 5 -8.28 -16.20 -16.44
C SER A 5 -8.40 -17.71 -16.22
N GLN A 6 -8.28 -18.52 -17.27
CA GLN A 6 -8.30 -19.99 -17.20
C GLN A 6 -7.01 -20.60 -16.66
N SER A 7 -5.89 -19.86 -16.72
CA SER A 7 -4.60 -20.28 -16.15
C SER A 7 -4.49 -19.96 -14.66
N MET A 8 -5.25 -18.98 -14.18
CA MET A 8 -5.28 -18.54 -12.77
C MET A 8 -6.43 -19.15 -11.95
N GLU A 9 -7.28 -19.96 -12.59
CA GLU A 9 -8.40 -20.65 -11.96
C GLU A 9 -7.88 -21.62 -10.88
N GLY A 10 -8.30 -21.42 -9.63
CA GLY A 10 -7.88 -22.25 -8.49
C GLY A 10 -6.63 -21.78 -7.73
N LEU A 11 -6.07 -20.61 -8.06
CA LEU A 11 -5.04 -20.00 -7.22
C LEU A 11 -5.59 -19.58 -5.86
N ASN A 12 -4.86 -19.92 -4.80
CA ASN A 12 -5.12 -19.37 -3.48
C ASN A 12 -4.75 -17.87 -3.45
N PRO A 13 -5.42 -17.05 -2.63
CA PRO A 13 -5.03 -15.66 -2.42
C PRO A 13 -3.56 -15.55 -2.01
N THR A 14 -2.86 -14.54 -2.55
CA THR A 14 -1.47 -14.26 -2.18
C THR A 14 -1.40 -13.90 -0.70
N LYS A 15 -0.49 -14.53 0.06
CA LYS A 15 -0.22 -14.16 1.45
C LYS A 15 0.46 -12.79 1.52
N LEU A 16 -0.15 -11.86 2.25
CA LEU A 16 0.26 -10.45 2.33
C LEU A 16 1.12 -10.21 3.58
N GLU A 17 2.41 -10.51 3.48
CA GLU A 17 3.35 -10.46 4.62
C GLU A 17 3.62 -9.03 5.13
N TYR A 18 3.38 -8.01 4.31
CA TYR A 18 3.57 -6.61 4.70
C TYR A 18 2.59 -6.14 5.79
N TYR A 19 1.54 -6.90 6.07
CA TYR A 19 0.69 -6.64 7.23
C TYR A 19 1.15 -7.36 8.51
N GLU A 20 2.06 -8.33 8.42
CA GLU A 20 2.65 -8.97 9.60
C GLU A 20 3.81 -8.11 10.14
N ASP A 21 4.64 -7.60 9.22
CA ASP A 21 5.72 -6.67 9.53
C ASP A 21 5.88 -5.65 8.39
N VAL A 22 5.42 -4.42 8.64
CA VAL A 22 5.46 -3.30 7.70
C VAL A 22 6.88 -2.85 7.35
N TRP A 23 7.87 -3.21 8.18
CA TRP A 23 9.28 -2.86 8.01
C TRP A 23 10.12 -4.00 7.44
N LYS A 24 9.51 -5.16 7.17
CA LYS A 24 10.17 -6.26 6.46
C LYS A 24 10.44 -5.84 5.02
N LEU A 25 11.72 -5.80 4.66
CA LEU A 25 12.20 -5.38 3.33
C LEU A 25 12.70 -6.55 2.47
N GLN A 26 12.90 -7.72 3.08
CA GLN A 26 13.36 -8.92 2.41
C GLN A 26 12.50 -10.11 2.80
N SER A 27 12.16 -10.96 1.83
CA SER A 27 11.46 -12.21 2.07
C SER A 27 11.74 -13.24 0.99
N LYS A 28 11.25 -14.46 1.22
CA LYS A 28 11.26 -15.56 0.27
C LYS A 28 9.83 -15.88 -0.12
N ALA A 29 9.62 -16.22 -1.39
CA ALA A 29 8.34 -16.67 -1.89
C ALA A 29 8.54 -17.71 -3.00
N THR A 30 7.47 -18.37 -3.38
CA THR A 30 7.40 -19.29 -4.51
C THR A 30 6.83 -18.58 -5.73
N LEU A 31 7.52 -18.65 -6.87
CA LEU A 31 6.98 -18.17 -8.14
C LEU A 31 5.84 -19.08 -8.60
N LEU A 32 4.62 -18.54 -8.68
CA LEU A 32 3.45 -19.29 -9.16
C LEU A 32 3.22 -19.09 -10.66
N PHE A 33 3.41 -17.88 -11.16
CA PHE A 33 3.25 -17.59 -12.58
C PHE A 33 4.16 -16.45 -13.05
N PHE A 34 4.61 -16.57 -14.29
CA PHE A 34 5.20 -15.50 -15.08
C PHE A 34 4.26 -15.16 -16.23
N PHE A 35 3.98 -13.87 -16.44
CA PHE A 35 3.14 -13.38 -17.52
C PHE A 35 3.89 -12.34 -18.35
N LYS A 36 3.70 -12.39 -19.67
CA LYS A 36 4.03 -11.32 -20.62
C LYS A 36 2.73 -10.92 -21.32
N GLY A 37 2.31 -9.68 -21.11
CA GLY A 37 1.13 -9.13 -21.75
C GLY A 37 1.37 -8.71 -23.19
N ASP A 38 0.28 -8.57 -23.93
CA ASP A 38 0.30 -8.13 -25.33
C ASP A 38 0.86 -6.70 -25.46
N ASP A 39 0.80 -5.92 -24.38
CA ASP A 39 1.42 -4.59 -24.26
C ASP A 39 2.93 -4.65 -23.91
N GLY A 40 3.52 -5.85 -23.87
CA GLY A 40 4.92 -6.09 -23.55
C GLY A 40 5.25 -6.03 -22.07
N ARG A 41 4.30 -5.70 -21.18
CA ARG A 41 4.53 -5.68 -19.73
C ARG A 41 4.68 -7.10 -19.20
N ARG A 42 5.65 -7.30 -18.31
CA ARG A 42 5.86 -8.58 -17.62
C ARG A 42 5.32 -8.49 -16.20
N ALA A 43 4.78 -9.59 -15.70
CA ALA A 43 4.30 -9.69 -14.32
C ALA A 43 4.67 -11.02 -13.68
N LEU A 44 5.01 -10.98 -12.39
CA LEU A 44 5.18 -12.17 -11.54
C LEU A 44 4.02 -12.28 -10.56
N ILE A 45 3.53 -13.50 -10.36
CA ILE A 45 2.57 -13.86 -9.30
C ILE A 45 3.26 -14.83 -8.36
N LEU A 46 3.13 -14.57 -7.06
CA LEU A 46 3.80 -15.30 -5.99
C LEU A 46 2.76 -15.85 -4.99
N ASP A 47 3.14 -16.87 -4.22
CA ASP A 47 2.33 -17.40 -3.11
C ASP A 47 2.26 -16.42 -1.93
N SER A 48 3.34 -15.68 -1.67
CA SER A 48 3.40 -14.60 -0.69
C SER A 48 4.15 -13.39 -1.22
N THR A 49 3.92 -12.23 -0.62
CA THR A 49 4.69 -11.03 -0.93
C THR A 49 4.80 -10.08 0.25
N ILE A 50 5.97 -9.44 0.35
CA ILE A 50 6.22 -8.28 1.21
C ILE A 50 6.05 -6.95 0.48
N PHE A 51 5.80 -6.94 -0.83
CA PHE A 51 5.52 -5.71 -1.57
C PHE A 51 4.09 -5.25 -1.28
N HIS A 52 3.93 -3.98 -0.93
CA HIS A 52 2.63 -3.34 -0.79
C HIS A 52 2.08 -3.00 -2.19
N PRO A 53 0.94 -3.58 -2.60
CA PRO A 53 0.26 -3.20 -3.84
C PRO A 53 -0.31 -1.78 -3.74
N GLN A 54 -0.43 -1.08 -4.86
CA GLN A 54 -1.09 0.23 -4.88
C GLN A 54 -2.53 0.10 -4.36
N GLY A 55 -2.91 0.95 -3.41
CA GLY A 55 -4.23 0.93 -2.77
C GLY A 55 -4.39 2.05 -1.74
N GLY A 56 -5.64 2.43 -1.43
CA GLY A 56 -5.93 3.42 -0.38
C GLY A 56 -5.24 4.78 -0.56
N GLY A 57 -5.01 5.20 -1.80
CA GLY A 57 -4.27 6.43 -2.12
C GLY A 57 -2.75 6.33 -1.98
N GLN A 58 -2.21 5.24 -1.43
CA GLN A 58 -0.78 4.99 -1.32
C GLN A 58 -0.23 4.35 -2.61
N PRO A 59 0.90 4.83 -3.16
CA PRO A 59 1.56 4.20 -4.30
C PRO A 59 2.10 2.80 -3.97
N ALA A 60 2.22 1.95 -4.99
CA ALA A 60 2.86 0.65 -4.87
C ALA A 60 4.34 0.77 -4.47
N ASP A 61 4.85 -0.27 -3.81
CA ASP A 61 6.29 -0.45 -3.66
C ASP A 61 6.99 -0.77 -4.98
N THR A 62 8.29 -0.51 -4.99
CA THR A 62 9.22 -0.94 -6.04
C THR A 62 10.37 -1.70 -5.40
N GLY A 63 11.19 -2.33 -6.24
CA GLY A 63 12.32 -3.13 -5.76
C GLY A 63 12.70 -4.17 -6.80
N PHE A 64 13.15 -5.33 -6.35
CA PHE A 64 13.48 -6.43 -7.25
C PHE A 64 13.19 -7.81 -6.65
N ILE A 65 13.01 -8.76 -7.54
CA ILE A 65 12.81 -10.18 -7.25
C ILE A 65 13.93 -10.95 -7.95
N THR A 66 14.71 -11.72 -7.18
CA THR A 66 15.82 -12.51 -7.71
C THR A 66 15.45 -13.99 -7.70
N ILE A 67 15.64 -14.68 -8.84
CA ILE A 67 15.56 -16.14 -8.86
C ILE A 67 16.91 -16.70 -8.39
N VAL A 68 16.90 -17.42 -7.26
CA VAL A 68 18.12 -17.86 -6.55
C VAL A 68 19.05 -18.65 -7.46
N ASP A 69 18.53 -19.62 -8.20
CA ASP A 69 19.33 -20.56 -9.00
C ASP A 69 19.98 -19.91 -10.24
N LEU A 70 19.43 -18.79 -10.71
CA LEU A 70 19.76 -18.23 -12.02
C LEU A 70 20.44 -16.85 -11.95
N ASN A 71 20.48 -16.27 -10.74
CA ASN A 71 20.92 -14.89 -10.49
C ASN A 71 20.26 -13.87 -11.43
N LEU A 72 19.05 -14.18 -11.90
CA LEU A 72 18.24 -13.28 -12.73
C LEU A 72 17.47 -12.33 -11.82
N LYS A 73 17.57 -11.04 -12.14
CA LYS A 73 16.92 -9.96 -11.40
C LYS A 73 15.75 -9.39 -12.19
N PHE A 74 14.56 -9.53 -11.62
CA PHE A 74 13.34 -8.89 -12.11
C PHE A 74 13.11 -7.59 -11.33
N THR A 75 13.24 -6.45 -11.99
CA THR A 75 13.01 -5.13 -11.39
C THR A 75 11.52 -4.80 -11.41
N VAL A 76 10.94 -4.67 -10.22
CA VAL A 76 9.52 -4.40 -9.99
C VAL A 76 9.29 -2.89 -10.03
N GLN A 77 8.41 -2.45 -10.92
CA GLN A 77 8.04 -1.04 -11.11
C GLN A 77 6.63 -0.71 -10.61
N ASP A 78 5.74 -1.70 -10.56
CA ASP A 78 4.37 -1.52 -10.08
C ASP A 78 3.85 -2.83 -9.47
N VAL A 79 2.96 -2.71 -8.49
CA VAL A 79 2.37 -3.86 -7.79
C VAL A 79 0.88 -3.62 -7.65
N ARG A 80 0.06 -4.55 -8.12
CA ARG A 80 -1.41 -4.43 -8.10
C ARG A 80 -2.04 -5.67 -7.48
N SER A 81 -3.12 -5.48 -6.75
CA SER A 81 -3.93 -6.57 -6.23
C SER A 81 -5.26 -6.62 -6.96
N LYS A 82 -5.69 -7.81 -7.37
CA LYS A 82 -7.01 -8.05 -7.95
C LYS A 82 -7.50 -9.42 -7.51
N ASP A 83 -8.70 -9.49 -6.96
CA ASP A 83 -9.36 -10.73 -6.54
C ASP A 83 -8.50 -11.60 -5.60
N GLY A 84 -7.73 -10.93 -4.70
CA GLY A 84 -6.84 -11.60 -3.73
C GLY A 84 -5.48 -12.02 -4.29
N ILE A 85 -5.22 -11.81 -5.58
CA ILE A 85 -3.94 -12.12 -6.23
C ILE A 85 -3.12 -10.84 -6.43
N VAL A 86 -1.83 -10.91 -6.09
CA VAL A 86 -0.89 -9.80 -6.28
C VAL A 86 -0.02 -10.01 -7.52
N PHE A 87 -0.03 -9.01 -8.39
CA PHE A 87 0.73 -8.93 -9.63
C PHE A 87 1.91 -7.97 -9.45
N HIS A 88 3.12 -8.45 -9.69
CA HIS A 88 4.36 -7.67 -9.62
C HIS A 88 4.81 -7.34 -11.04
N TYR A 89 4.50 -6.14 -11.53
CA TYR A 89 4.84 -5.70 -12.88
C TYR A 89 6.26 -5.13 -12.95
N GLY A 90 6.97 -5.46 -14.02
CA GLY A 90 8.37 -5.07 -14.15
C GLY A 90 9.06 -5.59 -15.39
N PHE A 91 10.39 -5.65 -15.33
CA PHE A 91 11.24 -6.10 -16.42
C PHE A 91 12.48 -6.83 -15.89
N ILE A 92 13.12 -7.64 -16.73
CA ILE A 92 14.35 -8.34 -16.39
C ILE A 92 15.52 -7.46 -16.83
N GLU A 93 16.45 -7.15 -15.93
CA GLU A 93 17.64 -6.35 -16.26
C GLU A 93 18.63 -7.14 -17.12
N GLY A 94 19.07 -6.56 -18.24
CA GLY A 94 20.23 -7.06 -19.01
C GLY A 94 20.07 -8.41 -19.70
N ALA A 95 18.84 -8.91 -19.86
CA ALA A 95 18.61 -10.28 -20.32
C ALA A 95 17.93 -10.29 -21.72
N PRO A 96 18.41 -11.10 -22.68
CA PRO A 96 17.71 -11.36 -23.94
C PRO A 96 16.30 -11.91 -23.70
N GLU A 97 15.36 -11.72 -24.63
CA GLU A 97 13.98 -12.23 -24.50
C GLU A 97 13.91 -13.74 -24.18
N GLU A 98 14.91 -14.50 -24.59
CA GLU A 98 15.08 -15.93 -24.28
C GLU A 98 15.24 -16.23 -22.78
N SER A 99 15.47 -15.22 -21.95
CA SER A 99 15.59 -15.39 -20.50
C SER A 99 14.24 -15.56 -19.80
N GLU A 100 13.14 -15.34 -20.52
CA GLU A 100 11.78 -15.57 -20.04
C GLU A 100 11.50 -17.06 -19.78
N SER A 101 12.11 -17.97 -20.55
CA SER A 101 11.95 -19.41 -20.35
C SER A 101 12.62 -19.94 -19.08
N LYS A 102 13.38 -19.09 -18.39
CA LYS A 102 14.09 -19.44 -17.14
C LYS A 102 13.26 -19.16 -15.88
N PHE A 103 12.11 -18.48 -16.00
CA PHE A 103 11.17 -18.26 -14.90
C PHE A 103 10.30 -19.51 -14.72
N GLU A 104 10.92 -20.57 -14.17
CA GLU A 104 10.23 -21.82 -13.88
C GLU A 104 9.28 -21.65 -12.68
N VAL A 105 8.01 -21.97 -12.90
CA VAL A 105 7.00 -22.02 -11.84
C VAL A 105 7.40 -23.05 -10.77
N GLY A 106 7.17 -22.71 -9.51
CA GLY A 106 7.51 -23.53 -8.34
C GLY A 106 8.88 -23.23 -7.74
N LYS A 107 9.68 -22.33 -8.34
CA LYS A 107 10.99 -21.95 -7.81
C LYS A 107 10.89 -20.92 -6.69
N GLU A 108 11.81 -21.02 -5.73
CA GLU A 108 12.00 -20.00 -4.70
C GLU A 108 12.61 -18.73 -5.31
N VAL A 109 12.08 -17.58 -4.91
CA VAL A 109 12.55 -16.25 -5.27
C VAL A 109 12.82 -15.41 -4.02
N LEU A 110 13.78 -14.49 -4.12
CA LEU A 110 14.12 -13.53 -3.07
C LEU A 110 13.52 -12.17 -3.41
N LEU A 111 12.68 -11.66 -2.52
CA LEU A 111 12.03 -10.37 -2.65
C LEU A 111 12.87 -9.33 -1.93
N ASN A 112 13.11 -8.19 -2.56
CA ASN A 112 13.81 -7.04 -1.99
C ASN A 112 13.02 -5.77 -2.31
N VAL A 113 12.45 -5.14 -1.30
CA VAL A 113 11.71 -3.87 -1.42
C VAL A 113 12.67 -2.70 -1.28
N ASP A 114 12.45 -1.65 -2.08
CA ASP A 114 13.13 -0.36 -1.93
C ASP A 114 12.73 0.31 -0.61
N GLU A 115 13.66 0.31 0.35
CA GLU A 115 13.48 0.88 1.67
C GLU A 115 13.13 2.37 1.64
N SER A 116 13.81 3.14 0.78
CA SER A 116 13.64 4.59 0.72
C SER A 116 12.25 4.94 0.26
N ARG A 117 11.78 4.24 -0.79
CA ARG A 117 10.41 4.37 -1.28
C ARG A 117 9.38 3.93 -0.24
N ARG A 118 9.55 2.76 0.40
CA ARG A 118 8.64 2.26 1.44
C ARG A 118 8.50 3.29 2.57
N LYS A 119 9.62 3.79 3.09
CA LYS A 119 9.63 4.78 4.18
C LYS A 119 8.91 6.08 3.78
N LEU A 120 9.17 6.60 2.58
CA LEU A 120 8.52 7.81 2.10
C LEU A 120 7.00 7.62 1.97
N ASN A 121 6.57 6.54 1.33
CA ASN A 121 5.15 6.25 1.12
C ASN A 121 4.40 6.06 2.44
N SER A 122 4.98 5.31 3.39
CA SER A 122 4.41 5.14 4.73
C SER A 122 4.28 6.46 5.48
N ARG A 123 5.27 7.37 5.36
CA ARG A 123 5.21 8.71 5.96
C ARG A 123 4.10 9.56 5.34
N LEU A 124 3.98 9.57 4.01
CA LEU A 124 2.94 10.33 3.32
C LEU A 124 1.53 9.83 3.64
N HIS A 125 1.35 8.50 3.68
CA HIS A 125 0.07 7.90 4.07
C HIS A 125 -0.29 8.25 5.52
N SER A 126 0.66 8.10 6.44
CA SER A 126 0.46 8.45 7.86
C SER A 126 0.18 9.95 8.05
N ALA A 127 0.83 10.82 7.27
CA ALA A 127 0.58 12.26 7.30
C ALA A 127 -0.84 12.61 6.82
N GLY A 128 -1.40 11.85 5.88
CA GLY A 128 -2.80 11.98 5.48
C GLY A 128 -3.76 11.73 6.65
N HIS A 129 -3.57 10.63 7.38
CA HIS A 129 -4.35 10.33 8.60
C HIS A 129 -4.15 11.36 9.70
N LEU A 130 -2.93 11.86 9.86
CA LEU A 130 -2.62 12.91 10.82
C LEU A 130 -3.40 14.20 10.49
N LEU A 131 -3.38 14.63 9.23
CA LEU A 131 -4.15 15.80 8.79
C LEU A 131 -5.64 15.59 9.02
N ASP A 132 -6.17 14.40 8.78
CA ASP A 132 -7.57 14.06 9.06
C ASP A 132 -7.93 14.19 10.54
N ALA A 133 -7.03 13.78 11.44
CA ALA A 133 -7.19 14.03 12.87
C ALA A 133 -7.13 15.54 13.20
N CYS A 134 -6.21 16.30 12.61
CA CYS A 134 -6.08 17.74 12.82
C CYS A 134 -7.35 18.51 12.41
N MET A 135 -8.03 18.09 11.34
CA MET A 135 -9.29 18.71 10.88
C MET A 135 -10.34 18.79 12.01
N GLN A 136 -10.40 17.78 12.87
CA GLN A 136 -11.29 17.79 14.03
C GLN A 136 -10.89 18.85 15.06
N HIS A 137 -9.59 18.97 15.34
CA HIS A 137 -9.05 19.85 16.38
C HIS A 137 -9.17 21.34 16.01
N VAL A 138 -9.11 21.66 14.71
CA VAL A 138 -9.19 23.05 14.22
C VAL A 138 -10.62 23.50 13.88
N GLY A 139 -11.64 22.77 14.31
CA GLY A 139 -13.05 23.14 14.10
C GLY A 139 -13.59 22.87 12.68
N LEU A 140 -12.90 22.04 11.90
CA LEU A 140 -13.35 21.59 10.57
C LEU A 140 -13.96 20.19 10.59
N ALA A 141 -14.31 19.67 11.78
CA ALA A 141 -14.91 18.34 11.98
C ALA A 141 -16.22 18.09 11.21
N HIS A 142 -16.90 19.17 10.79
CA HIS A 142 -18.15 19.10 10.04
C HIS A 142 -17.95 18.81 8.54
N MET A 143 -16.71 18.90 8.06
CA MET A 143 -16.39 18.61 6.66
C MET A 143 -16.33 17.11 6.43
N GLU A 144 -17.00 16.65 5.39
CA GLU A 144 -17.05 15.22 5.05
C GLU A 144 -15.73 14.82 4.35
N PRO A 145 -14.98 13.83 4.87
CA PRO A 145 -13.77 13.34 4.21
C PRO A 145 -14.10 12.74 2.84
N GLY A 146 -13.26 13.05 1.86
CA GLY A 146 -13.33 12.54 0.49
C GLY A 146 -12.17 11.59 0.20
N LYS A 147 -11.36 11.95 -0.80
CA LYS A 147 -10.25 11.12 -1.29
C LYS A 147 -8.92 11.47 -0.61
N GLY A 148 -8.12 10.44 -0.34
CA GLY A 148 -6.68 10.59 -0.05
C GLY A 148 -5.83 10.29 -1.28
N TYR A 149 -4.83 11.12 -1.53
CA TYR A 149 -3.77 10.89 -2.51
C TYR A 149 -2.42 11.06 -1.82
N HIS A 150 -1.63 10.01 -1.72
CA HIS A 150 -0.40 9.98 -0.93
C HIS A 150 0.84 9.71 -1.79
N PHE A 151 0.79 10.11 -3.06
CA PHE A 151 1.94 10.02 -3.94
C PHE A 151 2.87 11.23 -3.69
N PRO A 152 4.20 11.08 -3.90
CA PRO A 152 5.16 12.14 -3.61
C PRO A 152 5.05 13.41 -4.46
N ASP A 153 4.34 13.36 -5.59
CA ASP A 153 4.21 14.46 -6.56
C ASP A 153 3.22 15.55 -6.15
N GLY A 154 2.47 15.34 -5.06
CA GLY A 154 1.54 16.32 -4.54
C GLY A 154 0.50 15.66 -3.63
N PRO A 155 0.90 15.16 -2.46
CA PRO A 155 -0.01 14.45 -1.59
C PRO A 155 -1.09 15.39 -1.03
N PHE A 156 -2.33 14.92 -0.97
CA PHE A 156 -3.46 15.67 -0.42
C PHE A 156 -4.49 14.76 0.24
N VAL A 157 -5.32 15.37 1.09
CA VAL A 157 -6.58 14.82 1.57
C VAL A 157 -7.69 15.80 1.19
N GLU A 158 -8.77 15.29 0.62
CA GLU A 158 -9.89 16.07 0.12
C GLU A 158 -11.05 16.03 1.12
N TYR A 159 -11.78 17.13 1.24
CA TYR A 159 -12.99 17.23 2.04
C TYR A 159 -14.08 17.96 1.26
N LYS A 160 -15.33 17.55 1.45
CA LYS A 160 -16.49 18.25 0.92
C LYS A 160 -16.89 19.39 1.83
N GLY A 161 -16.99 20.59 1.27
CA GLY A 161 -17.39 21.80 1.98
C GLY A 161 -16.66 23.03 1.45
N THR A 162 -16.76 24.14 2.19
CA THR A 162 -16.04 25.37 1.85
C THR A 162 -15.56 26.04 3.13
N VAL A 163 -14.27 26.36 3.18
CA VAL A 163 -13.72 27.25 4.22
C VAL A 163 -13.95 28.69 3.75
N PRO A 164 -14.54 29.59 4.56
CA PRO A 164 -14.65 30.99 4.22
C PRO A 164 -13.28 31.60 3.84
N GLN A 165 -13.24 32.43 2.80
CA GLN A 165 -11.97 32.94 2.24
C GLN A 165 -11.14 33.72 3.28
N ASN A 166 -11.81 34.42 4.19
CA ASN A 166 -11.18 35.17 5.29
C ASN A 166 -10.58 34.26 6.39
N GLU A 167 -10.95 32.99 6.44
CA GLU A 167 -10.42 32.01 7.40
C GLU A 167 -9.37 31.09 6.80
N LEU A 168 -9.26 31.00 5.47
CA LEU A 168 -8.44 30.00 4.79
C LEU A 168 -6.98 29.99 5.27
N LEU A 169 -6.33 31.16 5.27
CA LEU A 169 -4.93 31.27 5.72
C LEU A 169 -4.77 30.93 7.20
N ARG A 170 -5.73 31.35 8.03
CA ARG A 170 -5.74 31.04 9.46
C ARG A 170 -5.87 29.54 9.69
N LYS A 171 -6.78 28.86 8.98
CA LYS A 171 -7.01 27.42 9.10
C LYS A 171 -5.83 26.60 8.60
N GLN A 172 -5.16 27.04 7.53
CA GLN A 172 -3.91 26.44 7.07
C GLN A 172 -2.84 26.49 8.17
N ASN A 173 -2.64 27.65 8.79
CA ASN A 173 -1.67 27.80 9.89
C ASN A 173 -2.06 26.96 11.12
N GLU A 174 -3.35 26.92 11.50
CA GLU A 174 -3.84 26.10 12.62
C GLU A 174 -3.58 24.60 12.35
N LEU A 175 -3.81 24.11 11.13
CA LEU A 175 -3.55 22.72 10.74
C LEU A 175 -2.06 22.38 10.81
N GLU A 176 -1.18 23.26 10.30
CA GLU A 176 0.26 23.04 10.34
C GLU A 176 0.80 23.02 11.78
N LEU A 177 0.36 23.96 12.63
CA LEU A 177 0.74 24.00 14.04
C LEU A 177 0.29 22.75 14.78
N GLU A 178 -0.96 22.31 14.57
CA GLU A 178 -1.49 21.12 15.21
C GLU A 178 -0.78 19.84 14.74
N ALA A 179 -0.55 19.70 13.44
CA ALA A 179 0.19 18.56 12.89
C ALA A 179 1.60 18.48 13.48
N ASN A 180 2.32 19.60 13.54
CA ASN A 180 3.66 19.66 14.14
C ASN A 180 3.65 19.36 15.64
N ALA A 181 2.62 19.83 16.37
CA ALA A 181 2.46 19.53 17.80
C ALA A 181 2.25 18.01 18.02
N LEU A 182 1.39 17.38 17.23
CA LEU A 182 1.14 15.93 17.30
C LEU A 182 2.37 15.11 16.89
N ILE A 183 3.12 15.53 15.87
CA ILE A 183 4.39 14.90 15.47
C ILE A 183 5.40 14.99 16.60
N SER A 184 5.57 16.17 17.21
CA SER A 184 6.53 16.41 18.30
C SER A 184 6.18 15.61 19.56
N LYS A 185 4.89 15.52 19.88
CA LYS A 185 4.39 14.69 20.98
C LYS A 185 4.68 13.20 20.74
N GLY A 186 4.68 12.79 19.48
CA GLY A 186 4.72 11.39 19.10
C GLY A 186 3.43 10.65 19.46
N GLY A 187 3.32 9.42 19.00
CA GLY A 187 2.16 8.57 19.23
C GLY A 187 2.38 7.19 18.62
N LYS A 188 1.66 6.19 19.13
CA LYS A 188 1.74 4.85 18.56
C LYS A 188 0.67 4.72 17.48
N VAL A 189 1.09 4.56 16.23
CA VAL A 189 0.20 4.17 15.14
C VAL A 189 0.03 2.65 15.20
N SER A 190 -1.22 2.19 15.34
CA SER A 190 -1.57 0.77 15.35
C SER A 190 -2.55 0.48 14.22
N TYR A 191 -2.50 -0.73 13.68
CA TYR A 191 -3.48 -1.21 12.73
C TYR A 191 -4.15 -2.47 13.26
N PHE A 192 -5.43 -2.62 12.92
CA PHE A 192 -6.22 -3.77 13.34
C PHE A 192 -6.90 -4.41 12.13
N TYR A 193 -6.94 -5.73 12.14
CA TYR A 193 -7.82 -6.49 11.27
C TYR A 193 -9.18 -6.57 11.93
N ILE A 194 -10.19 -6.16 11.17
CA ILE A 194 -11.57 -6.13 11.62
C ILE A 194 -12.35 -6.96 10.62
N PHE A 195 -12.83 -8.12 11.07
CA PHE A 195 -13.57 -9.05 10.23
C PHE A 195 -15.08 -8.88 10.38
N THR A 196 -15.51 -8.26 11.48
CA THR A 196 -16.93 -8.05 11.78
C THR A 196 -17.24 -6.61 12.19
N LEU A 197 -18.49 -6.19 11.90
CA LEU A 197 -19.02 -4.91 12.37
C LEU A 197 -19.00 -4.79 13.91
N THR A 198 -19.16 -5.91 14.62
CA THR A 198 -19.13 -5.95 16.09
C THR A 198 -17.74 -5.64 16.64
N GLU A 199 -16.69 -6.21 16.03
CA GLU A 199 -15.29 -5.88 16.36
C GLU A 199 -14.98 -4.40 16.10
N PHE A 200 -15.48 -3.86 14.98
CA PHE A 200 -15.33 -2.45 14.65
C PHE A 200 -15.91 -1.54 15.73
N LEU A 201 -17.17 -1.77 16.11
CA LEU A 201 -17.86 -0.96 17.12
C LEU A 201 -17.17 -1.05 18.48
N SER A 202 -16.68 -2.24 18.86
CA SER A 202 -15.91 -2.45 20.08
C SER A 202 -14.60 -1.64 20.09
N LEU A 203 -13.85 -1.65 18.98
CA LEU A 203 -12.65 -0.82 18.81
C LEU A 203 -12.97 0.68 18.85
N HIS A 204 -14.04 1.11 18.17
CA HIS A 204 -14.45 2.51 18.15
C HIS A 204 -14.82 3.01 19.56
N ILE A 205 -15.55 2.21 20.35
CA ILE A 205 -15.86 2.52 21.75
C ILE A 205 -14.60 2.60 22.61
N ARG A 206 -13.63 1.70 22.38
CA ARG A 206 -12.42 1.58 23.20
C ARG A 206 -11.38 2.66 22.91
N TYR A 207 -11.24 3.07 21.65
CA TYR A 207 -10.23 4.04 21.23
C TYR A 207 -10.79 5.44 20.92
N ARG A 208 -12.13 5.61 20.92
CA ARG A 208 -12.87 6.87 20.66
C ARG A 208 -12.50 7.64 19.37
N ARG A 209 -11.57 7.14 18.54
CA ARG A 209 -11.06 7.79 17.32
C ARG A 209 -10.53 6.76 16.32
N CYS A 210 -11.41 5.94 15.75
CA CYS A 210 -11.10 5.17 14.54
C CYS A 210 -11.65 5.94 13.34
N HIS A 211 -10.78 6.40 12.45
CA HIS A 211 -11.16 7.02 11.18
C HIS A 211 -11.26 5.95 10.07
N PHE A 212 -12.07 6.24 9.06
CA PHE A 212 -12.98 5.33 8.34
C PHE A 212 -12.43 4.13 7.53
N PHE A 213 -13.42 3.35 7.06
CA PHE A 213 -13.44 2.09 6.31
C PHE A 213 -13.07 2.24 4.82
N ILE A 214 -12.27 1.31 4.28
CA ILE A 214 -12.38 0.84 2.89
C ILE A 214 -12.55 -0.68 2.96
N SER A 215 -13.47 -1.21 2.15
CA SER A 215 -13.76 -2.65 2.05
C SER A 215 -12.48 -3.46 1.85
N GLY A 216 -12.11 -4.24 2.86
CA GLY A 216 -10.92 -5.09 2.82
C GLY A 216 -9.63 -4.30 3.03
N PHE A 217 -9.05 -4.49 4.22
CA PHE A 217 -7.68 -4.16 4.63
C PHE A 217 -7.41 -2.81 5.30
N CYS A 218 -6.93 -2.95 6.55
CA CYS A 218 -6.17 -2.02 7.37
C CYS A 218 -6.84 -0.69 7.77
N CYS A 219 -7.33 -0.64 9.00
CA CYS A 219 -7.71 0.61 9.67
C CYS A 219 -6.52 1.08 10.52
N CYS A 220 -5.92 2.22 10.16
CA CYS A 220 -4.88 2.86 10.96
C CYS A 220 -5.54 3.68 12.08
N VAL A 221 -5.23 3.33 13.32
CA VAL A 221 -5.61 4.09 14.51
C VAL A 221 -4.38 4.85 14.99
N ALA A 222 -4.41 6.18 14.90
CA ALA A 222 -3.48 7.04 15.63
C ALA A 222 -3.96 7.14 17.08
N VAL A 223 -3.16 6.66 18.03
CA VAL A 223 -3.38 6.79 19.48
C VAL A 223 -2.56 7.96 20.02
#